data_AF-A0A954QRU7-F1
#
_entry.id   AF-A0A954QRU7-F1
#
_cell.length_a   1.000
_cell.length_b   1.000
_cell.length_c   1.000
_cell.angle_alpha   90.00
_cell.angle_beta   90.00
_cell.angle_gamma   90.00
#
_symmetry.space_group_name_H-M   'P 1'
#
loop_
_entity.id
_entity.type
_entity.pdbx_description
1 polymer ?
#
loop_
_entity_poly.entity_id
_entity_poly.type
_entity_poly.pdbx_seq_one_letter_code
_entity_poly.pdbx_strand_id
1 'polypeptide(L)'
;MKEYFLFIVGGMLIGALVLYFVWSVLRAFWSLFEDWRLYQELDELERDADQRKAALERNAAARLDNGCEHDFDDSAFGAFPDGVCRKCGLAKKRPPGFCDHVWRRKAGTEVGSICEKCGKEHSS
;
A
#
# COMPACT_ATOMS: atom_id res chain seq x y z
N MET A 1 2.30 -71.57 -11.42
CA MET A 1 1.69 -70.55 -10.53
C MET A 1 2.65 -69.43 -10.14
N LYS A 2 3.91 -69.72 -9.77
CA LYS A 2 4.89 -68.70 -9.33
C LYS A 2 5.28 -67.67 -10.42
N GLU A 3 5.34 -68.09 -11.69
CA GLU A 3 5.71 -67.20 -12.81
C GLU A 3 4.63 -66.16 -13.11
N TYR A 4 3.35 -66.56 -13.18
CA TYR A 4 2.22 -65.64 -13.37
C TYR A 4 2.11 -64.61 -12.24
N PHE A 5 2.43 -65.00 -11.00
CA PHE A 5 2.45 -64.10 -9.86
C PHE A 5 3.49 -62.98 -10.03
N LEU A 6 4.70 -63.30 -10.50
CA LEU A 6 5.74 -62.31 -10.76
C LEU A 6 5.37 -61.34 -11.89
N PHE A 7 4.70 -61.81 -12.94
CA PHE A 7 4.23 -60.93 -14.02
C PHE A 7 3.13 -59.96 -13.56
N ILE A 8 2.17 -60.44 -12.75
CA ILE A 8 1.09 -59.59 -12.22
C ILE A 8 1.65 -58.54 -11.26
N VAL A 9 2.48 -58.96 -10.30
CA VAL A 9 3.08 -58.04 -9.32
C VAL A 9 4.04 -57.05 -10.00
N GLY A 10 4.88 -57.52 -10.93
CA GLY A 10 5.79 -56.66 -11.69
C GLY A 10 5.04 -55.65 -12.56
N GLY A 11 3.97 -56.08 -13.23
CA GLY A 11 3.10 -55.19 -14.02
C GLY A 11 2.41 -54.14 -13.16
N MET A 12 1.91 -54.51 -11.98
CA MET A 12 1.31 -53.57 -11.03
C MET A 12 2.31 -52.54 -10.52
N LEU A 13 3.56 -52.96 -10.26
CA LEU A 13 4.63 -52.09 -9.77
C LEU A 13 5.04 -51.05 -10.83
N ILE A 14 5.17 -51.47 -12.09
CA ILE A 14 5.43 -50.57 -13.22
C ILE A 14 4.24 -49.62 -13.42
N GLY A 15 2.99 -50.13 -13.36
CA GLY A 15 1.79 -49.31 -13.46
C GLY A 15 1.72 -48.23 -12.37
N ALA A 16 2.04 -48.59 -11.12
CA ALA A 16 2.11 -47.64 -10.01
C ALA A 16 3.20 -46.59 -10.22
N LEU A 17 4.36 -46.97 -10.74
CA LEU A 17 5.45 -46.06 -11.08
C LEU A 17 5.03 -45.04 -12.16
N VAL A 18 4.35 -45.50 -13.20
CA VAL A 18 3.85 -44.63 -14.28
C VAL A 18 2.79 -43.66 -13.72
N LEU A 19 1.84 -44.15 -12.93
CA LEU A 19 0.82 -43.31 -12.31
C LEU A 19 1.43 -42.26 -11.37
N TYR A 20 2.42 -42.65 -10.56
CA TYR A 20 3.15 -41.74 -9.70
C TYR A 20 3.86 -40.64 -10.50
N PHE A 21 4.52 -41.01 -11.61
CA PHE A 21 5.20 -40.05 -12.47
C PHE A 21 4.23 -39.07 -13.11
N VAL A 22 3.11 -39.55 -13.66
CA VAL A 22 2.05 -38.71 -14.22
C VAL A 22 1.50 -37.75 -13.16
N TRP A 23 1.22 -38.25 -11.96
CA TRP A 23 0.73 -37.43 -10.86
C TRP A 23 1.75 -36.35 -10.44
N SER A 24 3.03 -36.71 -10.38
CA SER A 24 4.11 -35.78 -10.03
C SER A 24 4.24 -34.65 -11.06
N VAL A 25 4.17 -34.99 -12.35
CA VAL A 25 4.20 -34.01 -13.44
C VAL A 25 2.99 -33.08 -13.36
N LEU A 26 1.78 -33.62 -13.22
CA LEU A 26 0.57 -32.82 -13.08
C LEU A 26 0.65 -31.87 -11.88
N ARG A 27 1.16 -32.35 -10.75
CA ARG A 27 1.36 -31.53 -9.54
C ARG A 27 2.36 -30.39 -9.78
N ALA A 28 3.46 -30.66 -10.48
CA ALA A 28 4.47 -29.64 -10.80
C ALA A 28 3.91 -28.55 -11.74
N PHE A 29 3.11 -28.95 -12.74
CA PHE A 29 2.41 -27.99 -13.59
C PHE A 29 1.39 -27.17 -12.80
N TRP A 30 0.66 -27.80 -11.87
CA TRP A 30 -0.29 -27.11 -11.02
C TRP A 30 0.37 -26.05 -10.13
N SER A 31 1.50 -26.38 -9.48
CA SER A 31 2.23 -25.41 -8.65
C SER A 31 2.77 -24.25 -9.48
N LEU A 32 3.32 -24.52 -10.67
CA LEU A 32 3.79 -23.46 -11.57
C LEU A 32 2.65 -22.54 -12.02
N PHE A 33 1.45 -23.10 -12.24
CA PHE A 33 0.27 -22.33 -12.61
C PHE A 33 -0.23 -21.44 -11.45
N GLU A 34 -0.26 -21.98 -10.23
CA GLU A 34 -0.62 -21.21 -9.03
C GLU A 34 0.38 -20.06 -8.79
N ASP A 35 1.68 -20.34 -8.88
CA ASP A 35 2.72 -19.32 -8.73
C ASP A 35 2.58 -18.24 -9.80
N TRP A 36 2.40 -18.62 -11.06
CA TRP A 36 2.19 -17.67 -12.16
C TRP A 36 0.96 -16.77 -11.92
N ARG A 37 -0.15 -17.34 -11.45
CA ARG A 37 -1.36 -16.56 -11.12
C ARG A 37 -1.10 -15.59 -9.98
N LEU A 38 -0.42 -16.03 -8.92
CA LEU A 38 -0.07 -15.18 -7.78
C LEU A 38 0.83 -14.00 -8.20
N TYR A 39 1.77 -14.22 -9.12
CA TYR A 39 2.59 -13.13 -9.66
C TYR A 39 1.75 -12.09 -10.43
N GLN A 40 0.75 -12.53 -11.20
CA GLN A 40 -0.14 -11.59 -11.88
C GLN A 40 -0.98 -10.75 -10.91
N GLU A 41 -1.48 -11.37 -9.84
CA GLU A 41 -2.24 -10.68 -8.79
C GLU A 41 -1.37 -9.64 -8.06
N LEU A 42 -0.08 -9.96 -7.82
CA LEU A 42 0.88 -9.02 -7.22
C LEU A 42 1.20 -7.84 -8.13
N ASP A 43 1.42 -8.08 -9.42
CA ASP A 43 1.67 -7.02 -10.41
C ASP A 43 0.49 -6.05 -10.50
N GLU A 44 -0.74 -6.55 -10.42
CA GLU A 44 -1.95 -5.72 -10.43
C GLU A 44 -2.03 -4.84 -9.16
N LEU A 45 -1.75 -5.42 -7.99
CA LEU A 45 -1.72 -4.68 -6.72
C LEU A 45 -0.62 -3.61 -6.68
N GLU A 46 0.55 -3.90 -7.25
CA GLU A 46 1.64 -2.93 -7.33
C GLU A 46 1.28 -1.75 -8.24
N ARG A 47 0.68 -2.03 -9.41
CA ARG A 47 0.16 -0.98 -10.31
C ARG A 47 -0.89 -0.11 -9.63
N ASP A 48 -1.82 -0.72 -8.88
CA ASP A 48 -2.85 0.01 -8.14
C ASP A 48 -2.25 0.89 -7.04
N ALA A 49 -1.25 0.38 -6.31
CA ALA A 49 -0.55 1.15 -5.29
C ALA A 49 0.19 2.36 -5.88
N ASP A 50 0.86 2.17 -7.01
CA ASP A 50 1.58 3.25 -7.70
C ASP A 50 0.64 4.28 -8.31
N GLN A 51 -0.49 3.85 -8.88
CA GLN A 51 -1.53 4.76 -9.35
C GLN A 51 -2.09 5.59 -8.19
N ARG A 52 -2.31 4.99 -7.01
CA ARG A 52 -2.77 5.71 -5.81
C ARG A 52 -1.73 6.72 -5.33
N LYS A 53 -0.44 6.35 -5.27
CA LYS A 53 0.65 7.27 -4.92
C LYS A 53 0.72 8.44 -5.91
N ALA A 54 0.72 8.17 -7.21
CA ALA A 54 0.75 9.18 -8.25
C ALA A 54 -0.49 10.08 -8.22
N ALA A 55 -1.68 9.55 -7.87
CA ALA A 55 -2.88 10.34 -7.67
C ALA A 55 -2.77 11.25 -6.43
N LEU A 56 -2.24 10.74 -5.31
CA LEU A 56 -1.98 11.54 -4.11
C LEU A 56 -0.99 12.67 -4.38
N GLU A 57 0.09 12.39 -5.12
CA GLU A 57 1.08 13.41 -5.50
C GLU A 57 0.49 14.47 -6.43
N ARG A 58 -0.27 14.06 -7.46
CA ARG A 58 -0.98 15.01 -8.34
C ARG A 58 -1.98 15.88 -7.57
N ASN A 59 -2.74 15.29 -6.64
CA ASN A 59 -3.66 16.04 -5.79
C ASN A 59 -2.93 16.99 -4.83
N ALA A 60 -1.76 16.60 -4.31
CA ALA A 60 -0.94 17.49 -3.49
C ALA A 60 -0.36 18.65 -4.32
N ALA A 61 0.17 18.37 -5.52
CA ALA A 61 0.69 19.38 -6.43
C ALA A 61 -0.39 20.37 -6.88
N ALA A 62 -1.57 19.88 -7.28
CA ALA A 62 -2.71 20.73 -7.68
C ALA A 62 -3.22 21.63 -6.54
N ARG A 63 -2.95 21.29 -5.27
CA ARG A 63 -3.29 22.17 -4.14
C ARG A 63 -2.28 23.27 -3.90
N LEU A 64 -0.99 22.99 -4.12
CA LEU A 64 0.07 23.99 -4.03
C LEU A 64 -0.02 25.03 -5.16
N ASP A 65 -0.76 24.72 -6.23
CA ASP A 65 -1.13 25.66 -7.29
C ASP A 65 -2.02 26.83 -6.81
N ASN A 66 -2.54 26.79 -5.57
CA ASN A 66 -3.14 27.97 -4.93
C ASN A 66 -2.12 29.07 -4.56
N GLY A 67 -0.84 28.92 -4.94
CA GLY A 67 0.16 29.99 -4.87
C GLY A 67 0.82 30.18 -3.50
N CYS A 68 0.83 29.18 -2.62
CA CYS A 68 1.58 29.29 -1.37
C CYS A 68 3.08 29.00 -1.63
N GLU A 69 3.84 30.06 -1.89
CA GLU A 69 5.30 30.02 -2.16
C GLU A 69 6.17 29.90 -0.89
N HIS A 70 5.55 29.66 0.26
CA HIS A 70 6.22 29.68 1.56
C HIS A 70 6.74 28.30 1.96
N ASP A 71 7.82 28.27 2.72
CA ASP A 71 8.37 27.04 3.26
C ASP A 71 7.40 26.40 4.28
N PHE A 72 7.28 25.08 4.22
CA PHE A 72 6.44 24.25 5.07
C PHE A 72 7.26 23.48 6.13
N ASP A 73 8.60 23.47 6.02
CA ASP A 73 9.49 22.73 6.92
C ASP A 73 9.90 23.56 8.15
N ASP A 74 9.47 24.82 8.21
CA ASP A 74 9.69 25.71 9.36
C ASP A 74 8.67 25.41 10.49
N SER A 75 8.33 24.16 10.82
CA SER A 75 7.40 23.82 11.94
C SER A 75 8.07 23.83 13.32
N ALA A 76 9.32 24.29 13.42
CA ALA A 76 10.20 24.22 14.60
C ALA A 76 9.70 24.80 15.95
N PHE A 77 8.50 25.38 16.03
CA PHE A 77 7.95 25.97 17.26
C PHE A 77 6.66 25.30 17.79
N GLY A 78 6.28 24.11 17.30
CA GLY A 78 5.18 23.30 17.86
C GLY A 78 3.76 23.89 17.73
N ALA A 79 3.63 25.14 17.30
CA ALA A 79 2.34 25.83 17.22
C ALA A 79 1.42 25.31 16.09
N PHE A 80 2.00 24.70 15.05
CA PHE A 80 1.29 24.23 13.87
C PHE A 80 1.61 22.75 13.61
N PRO A 81 0.65 21.96 13.09
CA PRO A 81 0.91 20.58 12.69
C PRO A 81 2.04 20.49 11.66
N ASP A 82 2.74 19.37 11.64
CA ASP A 82 3.85 19.14 10.71
C ASP A 82 3.42 19.29 9.24
N GLY A 83 4.23 20.00 8.46
CA GLY A 83 3.98 20.27 7.06
C GLY A 83 2.86 21.28 6.80
N VAL A 84 2.46 22.10 7.78
CA VAL A 84 1.55 23.24 7.59
C VAL A 84 2.33 24.55 7.48
N CYS A 85 2.04 25.34 6.44
CA CYS A 85 2.62 26.67 6.28
C CYS A 85 2.09 27.63 7.36
N ARG A 86 2.97 28.28 8.12
CA ARG A 86 2.60 29.25 9.15
C ARG A 86 1.90 30.51 8.63
N LYS A 87 2.16 30.88 7.38
CA LYS A 87 1.60 32.09 6.74
C LYS A 87 0.26 31.82 6.08
N CYS A 88 0.17 30.74 5.29
CA CYS A 88 -1.04 30.38 4.56
C CYS A 88 -2.01 29.52 5.40
N GLY A 89 -1.51 28.85 6.44
CA GLY A 89 -2.28 27.87 7.21
C GLY A 89 -2.59 26.57 6.47
N LEU A 90 -2.04 26.37 5.27
CA LEU A 90 -2.32 25.22 4.41
C LEU A 90 -1.32 24.09 4.68
N ALA A 91 -1.78 22.84 4.63
CA ALA A 91 -0.93 21.65 4.70
C ALA A 91 -0.32 21.30 3.32
N LYS A 92 0.98 20.94 3.31
CA LYS A 92 1.76 20.49 2.15
C LYS A 92 1.23 19.18 1.56
N LYS A 93 0.80 18.27 2.43
CA LYS A 93 0.16 17.01 2.06
C LYS A 93 -1.12 16.86 2.87
N ARG A 94 -2.15 16.24 2.28
CA ARG A 94 -3.39 15.93 3.00
C ARG A 94 -3.07 14.91 4.10
N PRO A 95 -3.18 15.30 5.38
CA PRO A 95 -2.81 14.41 6.47
C PRO A 95 -3.83 13.27 6.61
N PRO A 96 -3.41 12.03 6.91
CA PRO A 96 -4.33 10.94 7.17
C PRO A 96 -5.12 11.24 8.45
N GLY A 97 -6.43 11.47 8.32
CA GLY A 97 -7.35 11.68 9.46
C GLY A 97 -7.40 13.10 10.07
N PHE A 98 -6.53 14.03 9.67
CA PHE A 98 -6.57 15.41 10.18
C PHE A 98 -7.40 16.36 9.30
N CYS A 99 -7.83 17.49 9.90
CA CYS A 99 -8.49 18.57 9.17
C CYS A 99 -7.56 19.12 8.08
N ASP A 100 -8.06 19.18 6.85
CA ASP A 100 -7.33 19.63 5.66
C ASP A 100 -7.64 21.10 5.28
N HIS A 101 -8.15 21.86 6.25
CA HIS A 101 -8.51 23.28 6.09
C HIS A 101 -7.38 24.20 6.56
N VAL A 102 -7.58 25.49 6.37
CA VAL A 102 -6.67 26.55 6.82
C VAL A 102 -6.56 26.54 8.35
N TRP A 103 -5.34 26.39 8.84
CA TRP A 103 -4.97 26.52 10.26
C TRP A 103 -4.56 27.94 10.57
N ARG A 104 -5.10 28.51 11.64
CA ARG A 104 -4.72 29.82 12.15
C ARG A 104 -4.13 29.69 13.54
N ARG A 105 -3.29 30.65 13.93
CA ARG A 105 -2.79 30.73 15.30
C ARG A 105 -3.95 30.91 16.28
N LYS A 106 -3.97 30.15 17.37
CA LYS A 106 -4.96 30.28 18.43
C LYS A 106 -4.82 31.66 19.09
N ALA A 107 -5.95 32.30 19.42
CA ALA A 107 -5.95 33.57 20.15
C ALA A 107 -5.64 33.30 21.64
N GLY A 108 -4.59 33.94 22.17
CA GLY A 108 -4.19 33.80 23.58
C GLY A 108 -2.68 33.71 23.77
N THR A 109 -2.27 33.41 25.01
CA THR A 109 -0.86 33.17 25.39
C THR A 109 -0.39 31.74 25.10
N GLU A 110 -1.31 30.83 24.81
CA GLU A 110 -1.00 29.43 24.51
C GLU A 110 -0.42 29.27 23.11
N VAL A 111 0.63 28.45 22.99
CA VAL A 111 1.25 28.08 21.72
C VAL A 111 0.39 27.00 21.07
N GLY A 112 -0.37 27.37 20.04
CA GLY A 112 -1.21 26.43 19.31
C GLY A 112 -1.89 27.04 18.09
N SER A 113 -2.56 26.18 17.33
CA SER A 113 -3.33 26.54 16.14
C SER A 113 -4.71 25.91 16.15
N ILE A 114 -5.63 26.53 15.42
CA ILE A 114 -7.02 26.09 15.27
C ILE A 114 -7.37 26.06 13.78
N CYS A 115 -8.03 24.99 13.34
CA CYS A 115 -8.53 24.86 11.98
C CYS A 115 -9.82 25.71 11.82
N GLU A 116 -9.80 26.68 10.90
CA GLU A 116 -10.84 27.71 10.74
C GLU A 116 -12.24 27.15 10.50
N LYS A 117 -12.33 26.01 9.78
CA LYS A 117 -13.62 25.39 9.45
C LYS A 117 -14.07 24.30 10.42
N CYS A 118 -13.16 23.55 11.05
CA CYS A 118 -13.53 22.44 11.92
C CYS A 118 -13.45 22.78 13.41
N GLY A 119 -12.83 23.90 13.79
CA GLY A 119 -12.57 24.25 15.18
C GLY A 119 -11.61 23.28 15.89
N LYS A 120 -10.95 22.37 15.17
CA LYS A 120 -9.96 21.46 15.76
C LYS A 120 -8.74 22.25 16.20
N GLU A 121 -8.35 22.07 17.45
CA GLU A 121 -7.15 22.68 18.02
C GLU A 121 -5.96 21.72 17.93
N HIS A 122 -4.78 22.29 17.75
CA HIS A 122 -3.49 21.63 17.84
C HIS A 122 -2.60 22.45 18.77
N SER A 123 -2.21 21.86 19.88
CA SER A 123 -1.24 22.40 20.82
C SER A 123 -0.11 21.38 20.98
N SER A 124 1.13 21.87 20.99
CA SER A 124 2.32 21.09 21.36
C SER A 124 2.46 20.97 22.87
#